data_AF-A0A0T2L1M2-F1
#
_entry.id   AF-A0A0T2L1M2-F1
#
_cell.length_a   1.000
_cell.length_b   1.000
_cell.length_c   1.000
_cell.angle_alpha   90.00
_cell.angle_beta   90.00
_cell.angle_gamma   90.00
#
_symmetry.space_group_name_H-M   'P 1'
#
loop_
_entity.id
_entity.type
_entity.pdbx_description
1 polymer ?
#
loop_
_entity_poly.entity_id
_entity_poly.type
_entity_poly.pdbx_seq_one_letter_code
_entity_poly.pdbx_strand_id
1 'polypeptide(L)'
;MGVRVLCFVLMVVITPYGWYTWVFGAAAVFLPYIAVVFANVGSDGPESTAENPERALPAEPAPPAPSETDDRVIRLTETPRLDPPRERDVPE
;
A
#
# COMPACT_ATOMS: atom_id res chain seq x y z
N MET A 1 -11.90 7.39 4.27
CA MET A 1 -12.08 8.86 4.26
C MET A 1 -13.53 9.31 4.41
N GLY A 2 -14.50 8.67 3.74
CA GLY A 2 -15.93 9.06 3.84
C GLY A 2 -16.51 9.11 5.27
N VAL A 3 -16.13 8.16 6.14
CA VAL A 3 -16.58 8.16 7.54
C VAL A 3 -16.05 9.37 8.34
N ARG A 4 -14.81 9.80 8.08
CA ARG A 4 -14.27 11.03 8.69
C ARG A 4 -15.08 12.25 8.26
N VAL A 5 -15.41 12.35 6.96
CA VAL A 5 -16.20 13.45 6.39
C VAL A 5 -17.61 13.48 6.99
N LEU A 6 -18.26 12.32 7.14
CA LEU A 6 -19.59 12.22 7.75
C LEU A 6 -19.61 12.75 9.19
N CYS A 7 -18.62 12.40 10.02
CA CYS A 7 -18.50 12.95 11.38
C CYS A 7 -18.32 14.48 11.38
N PHE A 8 -17.51 15.03 10.46
CA PHE A 8 -17.36 16.48 10.32
C PHE A 8 -18.68 17.17 9.93
N VAL A 9 -19.42 16.60 8.99
CA VAL A 9 -20.72 17.14 8.58
C VAL A 9 -21.71 17.09 9.74
N LEU A 10 -21.80 15.97 10.47
CA LEU A 10 -22.64 15.82 11.65
C LEU A 10 -22.31 16.86 12.73
N MET A 11 -21.01 17.15 12.94
CA MET A 11 -20.57 18.18 13.88
C MET A 11 -21.09 19.58 13.53
N VAL A 12 -21.18 19.93 12.23
CA VAL A 12 -21.64 21.24 11.76
C VAL A 12 -23.17 21.37 11.78
N VAL A 13 -23.89 20.29 11.46
CA VAL A 13 -25.35 20.32 11.31
C VAL A 13 -26.08 20.15 12.65
N ILE A 14 -25.46 19.51 13.65
CA ILE A 14 -26.06 19.29 14.97
C ILE A 14 -25.94 20.56 15.83
N THR A 15 -27.06 21.28 15.96
CA THR A 15 -27.23 22.47 16.79
C THR A 15 -28.28 22.22 17.89
N PRO A 16 -28.12 22.77 19.12
CA PRO A 16 -27.10 23.72 19.56
C PRO A 16 -25.72 23.08 19.74
N TYR A 17 -24.67 23.81 19.34
CA TYR A 17 -23.28 23.38 19.53
C TYR A 17 -23.01 23.21 21.03
N GLY A 18 -22.69 22.00 21.44
CA GLY A 18 -22.64 21.62 22.84
C GLY A 18 -21.77 20.40 23.07
N TRP A 19 -22.18 19.50 23.96
CA TRP A 19 -21.38 18.31 24.25
C TRP A 19 -21.29 17.34 23.05
N TYR A 20 -22.31 17.29 22.21
CA TYR A 20 -22.34 16.43 21.03
C TYR A 20 -21.30 16.81 19.97
N THR A 21 -21.02 18.10 19.74
CA THR A 21 -20.01 18.52 18.75
C THR A 21 -18.61 18.08 19.14
N TRP A 22 -18.28 18.11 20.44
CA TRP A 22 -17.03 17.56 20.96
C TRP A 22 -16.93 16.04 20.75
N VAL A 23 -18.03 15.31 20.96
CA VAL A 23 -18.09 13.86 20.70
C VAL A 23 -17.87 13.55 19.21
N PHE A 24 -18.55 14.25 18.29
CA PHE A 24 -18.36 14.05 16.85
C PHE A 24 -16.96 14.45 16.39
N GLY A 25 -16.40 15.53 16.94
CA GLY A 25 -15.02 15.95 16.68
C GLY A 25 -14.00 14.89 17.11
N ALA A 26 -14.12 14.37 18.33
CA ALA A 26 -13.27 13.28 18.82
C ALA A 26 -13.44 12.01 17.95
N ALA A 27 -14.68 11.61 17.67
CA ALA A 27 -14.97 10.46 16.82
C ALA A 27 -14.35 10.60 15.42
N ALA A 28 -14.38 11.79 14.80
CA ALA A 28 -13.76 12.03 13.50
C ALA A 28 -12.25 11.71 13.46
N VAL A 29 -11.56 11.88 14.60
CA VAL A 29 -10.12 11.61 14.74
C VAL A 29 -9.87 10.14 15.08
N PHE A 30 -10.58 9.56 16.04
CA PHE A 30 -10.29 8.22 16.58
C PHE A 30 -10.92 7.08 15.78
N LEU A 31 -12.15 7.24 15.30
CA LEU A 31 -12.87 6.21 14.55
C LEU A 31 -12.12 5.67 13.31
N PRO A 32 -11.44 6.51 12.48
CA PRO A 32 -10.65 5.98 11.38
C PRO A 32 -9.40 5.21 11.81
N TYR A 33 -8.82 5.52 12.97
CA TYR A 33 -7.69 4.76 13.51
C TYR A 33 -8.17 3.36 13.93
N ILE A 34 -9.27 3.31 14.68
CA ILE A 34 -9.91 2.05 15.11
C ILE A 34 -10.29 1.19 13.89
N ALA A 35 -10.85 1.79 12.84
CA ALA A 35 -11.22 1.08 11.62
C ALA A 35 -10.02 0.39 10.94
N VAL A 36 -8.88 1.08 10.86
CA VAL A 36 -7.65 0.51 10.28
C VAL A 36 -7.08 -0.56 11.20
N VAL A 37 -7.06 -0.33 12.51
CA VAL A 37 -6.60 -1.34 13.48
C VAL A 37 -7.42 -2.62 13.35
N PHE A 38 -8.75 -2.55 13.34
CA PHE A 38 -9.58 -3.75 13.14
C PHE A 38 -9.39 -4.42 11.78
N ALA A 39 -9.21 -3.63 10.72
CA ALA A 39 -8.95 -4.19 9.40
C ALA A 39 -7.60 -4.91 9.30
N ASN A 40 -6.60 -4.51 10.10
CA ASN A 40 -5.24 -5.04 10.02
C ASN A 40 -4.88 -6.04 11.13
N VAL A 41 -5.48 -5.95 12.32
CA VAL A 41 -5.13 -6.79 13.49
C VAL A 41 -5.53 -8.26 13.31
N GLY A 42 -6.56 -8.54 12.51
CA GLY A 42 -6.97 -9.92 12.18
C GLY A 42 -6.57 -10.36 10.77
N SER A 43 -5.85 -9.51 10.03
CA SER A 43 -5.35 -9.86 8.70
C SER A 43 -3.98 -10.49 8.86
N ASP A 44 -3.93 -11.69 9.44
CA ASP A 44 -2.95 -12.68 9.00
C ASP A 44 -3.29 -12.90 7.53
N GLY A 45 -2.66 -12.10 6.66
CA GLY A 45 -2.91 -12.19 5.22
C GLY A 45 -2.77 -13.66 4.83
N PRO A 46 -3.66 -14.20 3.96
CA PRO A 46 -3.55 -15.59 3.53
C PRO A 46 -2.09 -15.84 3.23
N GLU A 47 -1.48 -16.84 3.89
CA GLU A 47 -0.04 -17.11 3.80
C GLU A 47 0.35 -17.02 2.34
N SER A 48 0.87 -15.85 1.97
CA SER A 48 1.23 -15.57 0.60
C SER A 48 2.50 -16.37 0.47
N THR A 49 2.37 -17.61 -0.01
CA THR A 49 3.52 -18.48 -0.22
C THR A 49 4.57 -17.64 -0.93
N ALA A 50 5.72 -17.47 -0.28
CA ALA A 50 6.73 -16.54 -0.75
C ALA A 50 7.34 -17.11 -2.03
N GLU A 51 6.82 -16.70 -3.18
CA GLU A 51 7.46 -16.95 -4.47
C GLU A 51 8.77 -16.17 -4.54
N ASN A 52 9.87 -16.88 -4.74
CA ASN A 52 11.22 -16.31 -4.68
C ASN A 52 11.65 -15.80 -6.04
N PRO A 53 12.18 -14.57 -6.10
CA PRO A 53 12.67 -14.02 -7.35
C PRO A 53 13.95 -14.76 -7.77
N GLU A 54 13.85 -15.69 -8.73
CA GLU A 54 15.01 -16.27 -9.39
C GLU A 54 15.87 -15.16 -10.05
N ARG A 55 17.21 -15.27 -9.90
CA ARG A 55 18.23 -14.28 -10.28
C ARG A 55 18.03 -13.62 -11.66
N ALA A 56 18.23 -12.29 -11.70
CA ALA A 56 18.20 -11.48 -12.92
C ALA A 56 19.25 -11.91 -13.98
N LEU A 57 18.83 -11.80 -15.25
CA LEU A 57 19.53 -12.15 -16.49
C LEU A 57 20.80 -11.30 -16.75
N PRO A 58 21.79 -11.80 -17.50
CA PRO A 58 22.96 -11.01 -17.90
C PRO A 58 22.55 -9.78 -18.72
N ALA A 59 23.17 -8.63 -18.45
CA ALA A 59 22.87 -7.37 -19.13
C ALA A 59 23.36 -7.39 -20.59
N GLU A 60 22.45 -7.18 -21.53
CA GLU A 60 22.77 -6.95 -22.94
C GLU A 60 23.44 -5.57 -23.10
N PRO A 61 24.49 -5.42 -23.94
CA PRO A 61 25.17 -4.14 -24.13
C PRO A 61 24.20 -3.04 -24.56
N ALA A 62 24.22 -1.92 -23.84
CA ALA A 62 23.32 -0.80 -24.09
C ALA A 62 23.57 -0.20 -25.51
N PRO A 63 22.51 0.00 -26.33
CA PRO A 63 22.62 0.74 -27.57
C PRO A 63 23.10 2.17 -27.33
N PRO A 64 23.81 2.80 -28.29
CA PRO A 64 24.26 4.18 -28.15
C PRO A 64 23.06 5.12 -27.91
N ALA A 65 23.21 6.03 -26.94
CA ALA A 65 22.14 6.89 -26.46
C ALA A 65 21.46 7.67 -27.62
N PRO A 66 20.13 7.60 -27.76
CA PRO A 66 19.40 8.46 -28.67
C PRO A 66 19.41 9.91 -28.17
N SER A 67 19.63 10.85 -29.08
CA SER A 67 19.68 12.29 -28.81
C SER A 67 18.40 12.78 -28.12
N GLU A 68 18.58 13.63 -27.10
CA GLU A 68 17.52 14.32 -26.37
C GLU A 68 16.53 14.99 -27.34
N THR A 69 15.31 14.47 -27.42
CA THR A 69 14.01 15.19 -27.59
C THR A 69 12.96 14.14 -27.96
N ASP A 70 12.31 13.53 -26.98
CA ASP A 70 10.87 13.27 -27.05
C ASP A 70 10.31 12.90 -25.67
N ASP A 71 9.03 13.25 -25.48
CA ASP A 71 8.26 13.34 -24.25
C ASP A 71 8.41 12.16 -23.26
N ARG A 72 8.42 12.44 -21.94
CA ARG A 72 8.71 11.49 -20.84
C ARG A 72 7.57 10.49 -20.60
N VAL A 73 7.20 9.71 -21.60
CA VAL A 73 6.18 8.65 -21.48
C VAL A 73 6.87 7.30 -21.43
N ILE A 74 6.98 6.75 -20.22
CA ILE A 74 7.50 5.39 -20.01
C ILE A 74 6.33 4.41 -20.16
N ARG A 75 6.35 3.59 -21.21
CA ARG A 75 5.38 2.52 -21.42
C ARG A 75 5.91 1.22 -20.81
N LEU A 76 5.28 0.76 -19.72
CA LEU A 76 5.57 -0.54 -19.10
C LEU A 76 4.73 -1.63 -19.76
N THR A 77 5.35 -2.76 -20.06
CA THR A 77 4.70 -4.00 -20.54
C THR A 77 5.20 -5.15 -19.66
N GLU A 78 4.30 -5.92 -19.05
CA GLU A 78 4.65 -6.91 -18.01
C GLU A 78 5.23 -8.23 -18.55
N THR A 79 6.10 -8.87 -17.75
CA THR A 79 6.83 -10.13 -18.06
C THR A 79 6.57 -11.20 -16.97
N PRO A 80 6.44 -12.51 -17.27
CA PRO A 80 6.00 -13.56 -16.30
C PRO A 80 7.05 -14.01 -15.22
N ARG A 81 6.65 -14.68 -14.10
CA ARG A 81 7.42 -14.93 -12.81
C ARG A 81 7.96 -16.40 -12.55
N LEU A 82 8.96 -16.62 -11.65
CA LEU A 82 9.73 -17.89 -11.31
C LEU A 82 10.03 -18.10 -9.75
N ASP A 83 10.56 -19.25 -9.23
CA ASP A 83 10.50 -19.86 -7.82
C ASP A 83 11.84 -20.13 -6.97
N PRO A 84 11.85 -20.47 -5.63
CA PRO A 84 13.05 -20.43 -4.71
C PRO A 84 14.07 -21.60 -4.61
N PRO A 85 15.37 -21.35 -4.21
CA PRO A 85 16.41 -22.39 -4.01
C PRO A 85 16.63 -22.89 -2.54
N ARG A 86 17.10 -24.15 -2.36
CA ARG A 86 17.19 -24.92 -1.10
C ARG A 86 18.59 -24.94 -0.44
N GLU A 87 18.63 -24.70 0.87
CA GLU A 87 19.79 -24.62 1.79
C GLU A 87 20.57 -25.96 1.90
N ARG A 88 21.83 -26.02 1.45
CA ARG A 88 22.76 -27.14 1.74
C ARG A 88 24.23 -26.73 1.75
N ASP A 89 24.96 -27.43 2.63
CA ASP A 89 26.41 -27.67 2.69
C ASP A 89 27.24 -26.79 3.66
N VAL A 90 27.09 -27.05 4.96
CA VAL A 90 28.12 -26.83 6.00
C VAL A 90 28.98 -28.09 6.06
N PRO A 91 30.31 -28.04 5.85
CA PRO A 91 31.17 -29.21 5.99
C PRO A 91 31.55 -29.44 7.47
N GLU A 92 31.66 -30.73 7.85
CA GLU A 92 31.94 -31.24 9.21
C GLU A 92 33.23 -30.74 9.86
#